data_AF-A0A2E2WBK5-F1
#
_entry.id   AF-A0A2E2WBK5-F1
#
_cell.length_a   1.000
_cell.length_b   1.000
_cell.length_c   1.000
_cell.angle_alpha   90.00
_cell.angle_beta   90.00
_cell.angle_gamma   90.00
#
_symmetry.space_group_name_H-M   'P 1'
#
loop_
_entity.id
_entity.type
_entity.pdbx_description
1 polymer ?
#
loop_
_entity_poly.entity_id
_entity_poly.type
_entity_poly.pdbx_seq_one_letter_code
_entity_poly.pdbx_strand_id
1 'polypeptide(L)'
;MFPMLLSSQINFLLAENNLTLGTTGDAASYLENGIRQSMEKVRSFDQGISTIDPNTSEDYAMTNTVIEAYITQVMNSFNTASVNEKLAIISKEAFVASFGNGLEAYNLYRRTGKPDFVAPFVNNAPFPRTYPYPNQYTFDNSNIDQHPSTTQTFWDNNPPGFID
;
A
#
# COMPACT_ATOMS: atom_id res chain seq x y z
N MET A 1 7.65 -18.55 2.05
CA MET A 1 6.18 -18.41 2.05
C MET A 1 5.88 -16.91 1.97
N PHE A 2 5.18 -16.45 0.95
CA PHE A 2 4.85 -15.03 0.78
C PHE A 2 3.62 -14.67 1.64
N PRO A 3 3.58 -13.48 2.27
CA PRO A 3 2.46 -13.07 3.09
C PRO A 3 1.22 -12.83 2.21
N MET A 4 0.10 -13.50 2.53
CA MET A 4 -1.19 -13.27 1.83
C MET A 4 -1.98 -12.14 2.49
N LEU A 5 -2.26 -12.25 3.80
CA LEU A 5 -2.94 -11.22 4.57
C LEU A 5 -2.34 -11.16 5.98
N LEU A 6 -1.88 -9.98 6.39
CA LEU A 6 -1.23 -9.73 7.68
C LEU A 6 -2.17 -8.98 8.62
N SER A 7 -1.92 -9.10 9.94
CA SER A 7 -2.65 -8.33 10.95
C SER A 7 -2.50 -6.81 10.77
N SER A 8 -1.33 -6.35 10.29
CA SER A 8 -1.11 -4.95 9.92
C SER A 8 -2.03 -4.50 8.77
N GLN A 9 -2.21 -5.34 7.75
CA GLN A 9 -3.09 -5.07 6.61
C GLN A 9 -4.56 -4.99 7.02
N ILE A 10 -5.02 -5.84 7.95
CA ILE A 10 -6.37 -5.74 8.52
C ILE A 10 -6.59 -4.40 9.21
N ASN A 11 -5.61 -3.92 9.99
CA ASN A 11 -5.70 -2.62 10.64
C ASN A 11 -5.80 -1.48 9.61
N PHE A 12 -5.01 -1.50 8.54
CA PHE A 12 -5.13 -0.49 7.48
C PHE A 12 -6.50 -0.54 6.77
N LEU A 13 -7.04 -1.72 6.51
CA LEU A 13 -8.38 -1.88 5.95
C LEU A 13 -9.47 -1.33 6.89
N LEU A 14 -9.35 -1.56 8.21
CA LEU A 14 -10.27 -1.01 9.20
C LEU A 14 -10.16 0.52 9.29
N ALA A 15 -8.95 1.06 9.27
CA ALA A 15 -8.72 2.50 9.25
C ALA A 15 -9.37 3.14 8.02
N GLU A 16 -9.20 2.54 6.85
CA GLU A 16 -9.78 3.01 5.61
C GLU A 16 -11.31 2.89 5.60
N ASN A 17 -11.87 1.76 6.01
CA ASN A 17 -13.31 1.55 6.04
C ASN A 17 -14.01 2.51 7.02
N ASN A 18 -13.34 2.88 8.12
CA ASN A 18 -13.84 3.91 9.03
C ASN A 18 -13.97 5.28 8.33
N LEU A 19 -13.00 5.65 7.49
CA LEU A 19 -13.04 6.93 6.74
C LEU A 19 -14.00 6.90 5.54
N THR A 20 -14.07 5.78 4.83
CA THR A 20 -14.76 5.70 3.52
C THR A 20 -16.18 5.18 3.61
N LEU A 21 -16.44 4.25 4.55
CA LEU A 21 -17.74 3.60 4.74
C LEU A 21 -18.42 3.98 6.06
N GLY A 22 -17.72 4.71 6.94
CA GLY A 22 -18.27 5.13 8.23
C GLY A 22 -18.47 3.97 9.22
N THR A 23 -17.65 2.91 9.12
CA THR A 23 -17.72 1.78 10.06
C THR A 23 -17.37 2.20 11.49
N THR A 24 -17.83 1.45 12.49
CA THR A 24 -17.50 1.70 13.90
C THR A 24 -15.99 1.57 14.18
N GLY A 25 -15.49 2.32 15.17
CA GLY A 25 -14.09 2.30 15.59
C GLY A 25 -13.41 3.66 15.40
N ASP A 26 -12.09 3.67 15.50
CA ASP A 26 -11.26 4.87 15.35
C ASP A 26 -10.15 4.63 14.34
N ALA A 27 -10.17 5.36 13.21
CA ALA A 27 -9.17 5.26 12.17
C ALA A 27 -7.75 5.55 12.67
N ALA A 28 -7.59 6.47 13.62
CA ALA A 28 -6.28 6.80 14.18
C ALA A 28 -5.67 5.60 14.93
N SER A 29 -6.46 4.99 15.82
CA SER A 29 -6.07 3.77 16.54
C SER A 29 -5.72 2.61 15.60
N TYR A 30 -6.51 2.41 14.54
CA TYR A 30 -6.23 1.36 13.56
C TYR A 30 -4.95 1.64 12.76
N LEU A 31 -4.74 2.88 12.30
CA LEU A 31 -3.51 3.28 11.61
C LEU A 31 -2.27 3.01 12.47
N GLU A 32 -2.29 3.47 13.71
CA GLU A 32 -1.18 3.27 14.64
C GLU A 32 -0.89 1.78 14.86
N ASN A 33 -1.92 0.98 15.14
CA ASN A 33 -1.78 -0.46 15.32
C ASN A 33 -1.22 -1.17 14.07
N GLY A 34 -1.64 -0.74 12.88
CA GLY A 34 -1.14 -1.27 11.61
C GLY A 34 0.36 -1.03 11.45
N ILE A 35 0.82 0.20 11.72
CA ILE A 35 2.24 0.57 11.64
C ILE A 35 3.07 -0.23 12.65
N ARG A 36 2.63 -0.27 13.92
CA ARG A 36 3.32 -1.01 15.00
C ARG A 36 3.50 -2.47 14.63
N GLN A 37 2.42 -3.15 14.24
CA GLN A 37 2.47 -4.57 13.89
C GLN A 37 3.36 -4.85 12.66
N SER A 38 3.37 -3.94 11.69
CA SER A 38 4.26 -4.06 10.52
C SER A 38 5.73 -3.96 10.93
N MET A 39 6.09 -2.96 11.73
CA MET A 39 7.47 -2.75 12.21
C MET A 39 7.92 -3.89 13.13
N GLU A 40 7.07 -4.34 14.04
CA GLU A 40 7.35 -5.48 14.93
C GLU A 40 7.63 -6.75 14.14
N LYS A 41 6.86 -7.01 13.07
CA LYS A 41 7.12 -8.13 12.16
C LYS A 41 8.51 -7.99 11.53
N VAL A 42 8.86 -6.83 10.98
CA VAL A 42 10.20 -6.63 10.36
C VAL A 42 11.30 -6.86 11.39
N ARG A 43 11.15 -6.29 12.59
CA ARG A 43 12.10 -6.46 13.70
C ARG A 43 12.24 -7.91 14.14
N SER A 44 11.20 -8.73 14.02
CA SER A 44 11.30 -10.18 14.34
C SER A 44 12.22 -10.97 13.40
N PHE A 45 12.58 -10.41 12.23
CA PHE A 45 13.58 -10.98 11.33
C PHE A 45 15.01 -10.53 11.66
N ASP A 46 15.20 -9.66 12.64
CA ASP A 46 16.52 -9.29 13.13
C ASP A 46 17.16 -10.48 13.84
N GLN A 47 17.96 -11.25 13.09
CA GLN A 47 18.71 -12.41 13.59
C GLN A 47 20.14 -12.01 13.96
N GLY A 48 20.31 -10.81 14.55
CA GLY A 48 21.63 -10.24 14.82
C GLY A 48 22.30 -9.71 13.55
N ILE A 49 21.48 -9.22 12.61
CA ILE A 49 21.99 -8.61 11.37
C ILE A 49 22.59 -7.26 11.76
N SER A 50 23.84 -7.00 11.33
CA SER A 50 24.45 -5.68 11.56
C SER A 50 23.60 -4.59 10.90
N THR A 51 23.20 -3.62 11.70
CA THR A 51 22.48 -2.41 11.26
C THR A 51 23.43 -1.29 10.86
N ILE A 52 24.73 -1.49 11.05
CA ILE A 52 25.79 -0.53 10.71
C ILE A 52 26.17 -0.71 9.24
N ASP A 53 26.15 0.38 8.47
CA ASP A 53 26.69 0.42 7.12
C ASP A 53 28.23 0.38 7.16
N PRO A 54 28.87 -0.61 6.50
CA PRO A 54 30.32 -0.77 6.53
C PRO A 54 31.09 0.38 5.85
N ASN A 55 30.45 1.19 5.02
CA ASN A 55 31.10 2.29 4.29
C ASN A 55 30.98 3.64 5.02
N THR A 56 29.88 3.87 5.72
CA THR A 56 29.57 5.16 6.36
C THR A 56 29.65 5.10 7.89
N SER A 57 29.66 3.90 8.47
CA SER A 57 29.52 3.67 9.93
C SER A 57 28.21 4.20 10.52
N GLU A 58 27.22 4.52 9.68
CA GLU A 58 25.89 4.92 10.14
C GLU A 58 25.10 3.70 10.64
N ASP A 59 24.41 3.86 11.77
CA ASP A 59 23.56 2.84 12.36
C ASP A 59 22.09 3.07 11.98
N TYR A 60 21.50 2.13 11.26
CA TYR A 60 20.10 2.14 10.82
C TYR A 60 19.21 1.25 11.69
N ALA A 61 19.62 0.97 12.93
CA ALA A 61 18.86 0.12 13.83
C ALA A 61 17.43 0.64 14.06
N MET A 62 16.47 -0.27 13.90
CA MET A 62 15.05 -0.02 14.20
C MET A 62 14.83 -0.09 15.72
N THR A 63 15.42 0.84 16.46
CA THR A 63 15.26 0.97 17.91
C THR A 63 13.84 1.41 18.28
N ASN A 64 13.41 1.15 19.51
CA ASN A 64 12.10 1.63 20.00
C ASN A 64 11.96 3.15 19.85
N THR A 65 13.03 3.92 20.11
CA THR A 65 13.02 5.38 19.95
C THR A 65 12.73 5.80 18.51
N VAL A 66 13.32 5.13 17.53
CA VAL A 66 13.09 5.41 16.10
C VAL A 66 11.66 5.03 15.69
N ILE A 67 11.16 3.89 16.18
CA ILE A 67 9.78 3.45 15.94
C ILE A 67 8.77 4.47 16.48
N GLU A 68 8.90 4.87 17.75
CA GLU A 68 7.99 5.84 18.37
C GLU A 68 8.05 7.21 17.69
N ALA A 69 9.25 7.66 17.28
CA ALA A 69 9.41 8.91 16.56
C ALA A 69 8.68 8.88 15.21
N TYR A 70 8.79 7.78 14.45
CA TYR A 70 8.08 7.60 13.18
C TYR A 70 6.57 7.57 13.38
N ILE A 71 6.08 6.76 14.31
CA ILE A 71 4.64 6.68 14.61
C ILE A 71 4.10 8.05 15.01
N THR A 72 4.80 8.76 15.90
CA THR A 72 4.42 10.12 16.31
C THR A 72 4.35 11.06 15.10
N GLN A 73 5.31 11.01 14.18
CA GLN A 73 5.30 11.83 12.97
C GLN A 73 4.08 11.52 12.07
N VAL A 74 3.80 10.24 11.84
CA VAL A 74 2.64 9.82 11.02
C VAL A 74 1.33 10.22 11.68
N MET A 75 1.19 9.99 12.99
CA MET A 75 -0.03 10.31 13.74
C MET A 75 -0.27 11.82 13.84
N ASN A 76 0.79 12.64 14.00
CA ASN A 76 0.67 14.09 13.94
C ASN A 76 0.15 14.55 12.58
N SER A 77 0.71 13.99 11.49
CA SER A 77 0.26 14.29 10.12
C SER A 77 -1.20 13.88 9.93
N PHE A 78 -1.56 12.67 10.37
CA PHE A 78 -2.92 12.13 10.27
C PHE A 78 -3.94 12.98 11.03
N ASN A 79 -3.62 13.41 12.26
CA ASN A 79 -4.56 14.17 13.10
C ASN A 79 -4.88 15.56 12.53
N THR A 80 -3.94 16.16 11.79
CA THR A 80 -4.13 17.49 11.15
C THR A 80 -4.65 17.42 9.71
N ALA A 81 -4.67 16.23 9.11
CA ALA A 81 -5.02 16.02 7.71
C ALA A 81 -6.53 16.11 7.43
N SER A 82 -6.89 16.57 6.24
CA SER A 82 -8.24 16.43 5.67
C SER A 82 -8.59 14.96 5.44
N VAL A 83 -9.85 14.64 5.17
CA VAL A 83 -10.29 13.24 4.95
C VAL A 83 -9.53 12.59 3.78
N ASN A 84 -9.29 13.32 2.70
CA ASN A 84 -8.54 12.81 1.55
C ASN A 84 -7.06 12.57 1.89
N GLU A 85 -6.44 13.49 2.62
CA GLU A 85 -5.04 13.34 3.07
C GLU A 85 -4.89 12.20 4.09
N LYS A 86 -5.88 12.00 4.97
CA LYS A 86 -5.92 10.85 5.89
C LYS A 86 -5.95 9.52 5.13
N LEU A 87 -6.76 9.44 4.07
CA LEU A 87 -6.77 8.28 3.18
C LEU A 87 -5.40 8.07 2.51
N ALA A 88 -4.79 9.15 2.01
CA ALA A 88 -3.45 9.09 1.42
C ALA A 88 -2.39 8.56 2.40
N ILE A 89 -2.44 8.99 3.66
CA ILE A 89 -1.55 8.52 4.74
C ILE A 89 -1.78 7.03 5.01
N ILE A 90 -3.03 6.60 5.20
CA ILE A 90 -3.35 5.18 5.41
C ILE A 90 -2.87 4.33 4.24
N SER A 91 -3.15 4.76 3.00
CA SER A 91 -2.75 4.03 1.81
C SER A 91 -1.23 3.97 1.64
N LYS A 92 -0.50 5.00 2.06
CA LYS A 92 0.97 5.00 2.07
C LYS A 92 1.52 3.97 3.04
N GLU A 93 1.05 3.97 4.29
CA GLU A 93 1.52 3.00 5.28
C GLU A 93 1.14 1.57 4.89
N ALA A 94 -0.05 1.37 4.32
CA ALA A 94 -0.48 0.08 3.78
C ALA A 94 0.39 -0.38 2.59
N PHE A 95 0.77 0.53 1.70
CA PHE A 95 1.67 0.26 0.58
C PHE A 95 3.05 -0.19 1.08
N VAL A 96 3.64 0.54 2.04
CA VAL A 96 4.93 0.19 2.65
C VAL A 96 4.87 -1.16 3.36
N ALA A 97 3.81 -1.41 4.14
CA ALA A 97 3.61 -2.66 4.85
C ALA A 97 3.33 -3.87 3.93
N SER A 98 2.96 -3.61 2.67
CA SER A 98 2.70 -4.64 1.65
C SER A 98 3.98 -5.11 0.95
N PHE A 99 5.17 -4.78 1.47
CA PHE A 99 6.41 -5.36 0.98
C PHE A 99 6.36 -6.91 1.00
N GLY A 100 6.57 -7.52 -0.18
CA GLY A 100 6.40 -8.96 -0.39
C GLY A 100 4.99 -9.41 -0.79
N ASN A 101 4.03 -8.50 -0.87
CA ASN A 101 2.68 -8.71 -1.43
C ASN A 101 2.27 -7.54 -2.33
N GLY A 102 2.69 -7.60 -3.60
CA GLY A 102 2.37 -6.55 -4.58
C GLY A 102 0.91 -6.51 -5.01
N LEU A 103 0.13 -7.58 -4.80
CA LEU A 103 -1.27 -7.64 -5.24
C LEU A 103 -2.15 -6.67 -4.43
N GLU A 104 -1.97 -6.64 -3.11
CA GLU A 104 -2.70 -5.72 -2.23
C GLU A 104 -2.36 -4.27 -2.54
N ALA A 105 -1.07 -3.95 -2.70
CA ALA A 105 -0.61 -2.64 -3.10
C ALA A 105 -1.22 -2.20 -4.45
N TYR A 106 -1.23 -3.11 -5.44
CA TYR A 106 -1.79 -2.85 -6.76
C TYR A 106 -3.33 -2.63 -6.73
N ASN A 107 -4.06 -3.43 -5.95
CA ASN A 107 -5.50 -3.30 -5.79
C ASN A 107 -5.87 -2.02 -5.03
N LEU A 108 -5.12 -1.69 -3.98
CA LEU A 108 -5.30 -0.48 -3.19
C LEU A 108 -5.15 0.77 -4.07
N TYR A 109 -4.09 0.82 -4.87
CA TYR A 109 -3.85 1.95 -5.79
C TYR A 109 -4.96 2.03 -6.86
N ARG A 110 -5.40 0.90 -7.42
CA ARG A 110 -6.53 0.88 -8.38
C ARG A 110 -7.85 1.36 -7.80
N ARG A 111 -8.12 1.07 -6.54
CA ARG A 111 -9.37 1.44 -5.87
C ARG A 111 -9.37 2.88 -5.39
N THR A 112 -8.22 3.37 -4.89
CA THR A 112 -8.15 4.64 -4.16
C THR A 112 -7.39 5.75 -4.89
N GLY A 113 -6.57 5.42 -5.88
CA GLY A 113 -5.64 6.38 -6.50
C GLY A 113 -4.57 6.87 -5.50
N LYS A 114 -4.32 6.09 -4.44
CA LYS A 114 -3.38 6.40 -3.35
C LYS A 114 -2.47 5.20 -3.06
N PRO A 115 -1.24 5.42 -2.55
CA PRO A 115 -0.65 6.70 -2.16
C PRO A 115 -0.27 7.58 -3.36
N ASP A 116 -0.11 8.89 -3.09
CA ASP A 116 0.46 9.80 -4.07
C ASP A 116 1.96 9.51 -4.20
N PHE A 117 2.39 9.03 -5.37
CA PHE A 117 3.80 8.80 -5.65
C PHE A 117 4.47 10.13 -6.03
N VAL A 118 5.57 10.48 -5.35
CA VAL A 118 6.36 11.66 -5.71
C VAL A 118 7.24 11.31 -6.92
N ALA A 119 7.11 12.08 -8.02
CA ALA A 119 7.81 11.83 -9.28
C ALA A 119 9.34 11.80 -9.14
N PRO A 120 10.01 10.87 -9.85
CA PRO A 120 10.54 11.24 -11.17
C PRO A 120 10.05 10.33 -12.29
N PHE A 121 8.87 9.73 -12.15
CA PHE A 121 8.30 8.93 -13.23
C PHE A 121 7.80 9.84 -14.36
N VAL A 122 8.39 9.69 -15.54
CA VAL A 122 7.80 10.23 -16.76
C VAL A 122 6.65 9.29 -17.11
N ASN A 123 5.42 9.78 -17.00
CA ASN A 123 4.24 9.03 -17.43
C ASN A 123 4.31 8.84 -18.95
N ASN A 124 4.86 7.71 -19.40
CA ASN A 124 5.04 7.38 -20.81
C ASN A 124 3.87 6.54 -21.36
N ALA A 125 3.01 6.02 -20.48
CA ALA A 125 1.83 5.24 -20.84
C ALA A 125 0.84 5.21 -19.67
N PRO A 126 -0.48 5.15 -19.92
CA PRO A 126 -1.48 5.04 -18.88
C PRO A 126 -1.22 3.85 -17.95
N PHE A 127 -1.47 4.03 -16.66
CA PHE A 127 -1.33 2.97 -15.66
C PHE A 127 -2.14 1.71 -16.06
N PRO A 128 -1.53 0.51 -16.06
CA PRO A 128 -2.24 -0.72 -16.41
C PRO A 128 -3.24 -1.07 -15.28
N ARG A 129 -4.51 -1.14 -15.63
CA ARG A 129 -5.62 -1.51 -14.74
C ARG A 129 -6.00 -2.99 -14.81
N THR A 130 -5.58 -3.70 -15.84
CA THR A 130 -5.68 -5.15 -15.98
C THR A 130 -4.49 -5.69 -16.76
N TYR A 131 -4.24 -7.00 -16.64
CA TYR A 131 -3.25 -7.70 -17.47
C TYR A 131 -3.94 -8.34 -18.67
N PRO A 132 -3.35 -8.29 -19.87
CA PRO A 132 -3.91 -8.93 -21.06
C PRO A 132 -3.98 -10.44 -20.87
N TYR A 133 -4.94 -11.07 -21.54
CA TYR A 133 -5.02 -12.53 -21.56
C TYR A 133 -3.79 -13.13 -22.24
N PRO A 134 -3.34 -14.34 -21.81
CA PRO A 134 -2.31 -15.06 -22.54
C PRO A 134 -2.74 -15.31 -24.00
N ASN A 135 -1.85 -15.06 -24.96
CA ASN A 135 -2.19 -15.14 -26.39
C ASN A 135 -2.76 -16.50 -26.80
N GLN A 136 -2.27 -17.60 -26.22
CA GLN A 136 -2.78 -18.94 -26.50
C GLN A 136 -4.27 -19.06 -26.15
N TYR A 137 -4.70 -18.43 -25.05
CA TYR A 137 -6.08 -18.46 -24.60
C TYR A 137 -7.03 -17.73 -25.57
N THR A 138 -6.59 -16.60 -26.12
CA THR A 138 -7.36 -15.84 -27.13
C THR A 138 -7.34 -16.51 -28.51
N PHE A 139 -6.32 -17.30 -28.83
CA PHE A 139 -6.27 -18.03 -30.11
C PHE A 139 -7.12 -19.30 -30.11
N ASP A 140 -7.12 -20.04 -29.00
CA ASP A 140 -7.81 -21.33 -28.91
C ASP A 140 -9.31 -21.19 -28.60
N ASN A 141 -9.75 -20.01 -28.16
CA ASN A 141 -11.14 -19.76 -27.78
C ASN A 141 -11.73 -18.57 -28.53
N SER A 142 -12.51 -18.86 -29.57
CA SER A 142 -13.19 -17.85 -30.39
C SER A 142 -14.27 -17.05 -29.67
N ASN A 143 -14.61 -17.39 -28.42
CA ASN A 143 -15.58 -16.64 -27.61
C ASN A 143 -14.92 -15.52 -26.80
N ILE A 144 -13.60 -15.34 -26.87
CA ILE A 144 -12.86 -14.40 -26.04
C ILE A 144 -12.00 -13.49 -26.90
N ASP A 145 -12.29 -12.20 -26.81
CA ASP A 145 -11.47 -11.15 -27.41
C ASP A 145 -10.39 -10.67 -26.43
N GLN A 146 -9.26 -10.24 -26.98
CA GLN A 146 -8.23 -9.55 -26.20
C GLN A 146 -8.71 -8.15 -25.78
N HIS A 147 -8.20 -7.66 -24.65
CA HIS A 147 -8.48 -6.32 -24.15
C HIS A 147 -7.20 -5.50 -23.91
N PRO A 148 -7.27 -4.16 -23.94
CA PRO A 148 -6.15 -3.32 -23.54
C PRO A 148 -5.90 -3.43 -22.03
N SER A 149 -4.67 -3.12 -21.60
CA SER A 149 -4.29 -3.11 -20.17
C SER A 149 -4.98 -2.01 -19.37
N THR A 150 -5.61 -1.03 -20.03
CA THR A 150 -6.37 0.05 -19.39
C THR A 150 -7.82 -0.32 -19.08
N THR A 151 -8.28 -1.50 -19.52
CA THR A 151 -9.62 -2.01 -19.21
C THR A 151 -9.78 -2.15 -17.70
N GLN A 152 -10.91 -1.67 -17.19
CA GLN A 152 -11.25 -1.71 -15.78
C GLN A 152 -11.87 -3.06 -15.40
N THR A 153 -11.59 -3.50 -14.18
CA THR A 153 -12.28 -4.66 -13.60
C THR A 153 -13.69 -4.27 -13.16
N PHE A 154 -14.57 -5.24 -12.93
CA PHE A 154 -15.97 -4.98 -12.53
C PHE A 154 -16.12 -4.16 -11.24
N TRP A 155 -15.10 -4.14 -10.38
CA TRP A 155 -15.08 -3.37 -9.13
C TRP A 155 -14.32 -2.04 -9.25
N ASP A 156 -13.56 -1.82 -10.31
CA ASP A 156 -12.89 -0.55 -10.58
C ASP A 156 -13.86 0.38 -11.30
N ASN A 157 -14.61 1.16 -10.50
CA ASN A 157 -15.60 2.13 -10.97
C ASN A 157 -15.02 3.54 -11.14
N ASN A 158 -13.70 3.71 -11.09
CA ASN A 158 -13.07 5.02 -11.13
C ASN A 158 -13.05 5.61 -12.56
N PRO A 159 -13.09 6.94 -12.76
CA PRO A 159 -13.07 7.48 -14.11
C PRO A 159 -11.74 7.20 -14.85
N PRO A 160 -11.73 7.27 -16.20
CA PRO A 160 -10.48 7.32 -16.97
C PRO A 160 -9.57 8.46 -16.49
N GLY A 161 -8.26 8.22 -16.40
CA GLY A 161 -7.31 9.20 -15.88
C GLY A 161 -7.37 9.44 -14.36
N PHE A 162 -8.15 8.65 -13.61
CA PHE A 162 -8.14 8.70 -12.14
C PHE A 162 -6.79 8.29 -11.52
N ILE A 163 -6.00 7.51 -12.25
CA ILE A 163 -4.72 6.95 -11.82
C ILE A 163 -3.69 7.34 -12.85
N ASP A 164 -2.60 7.93 -12.38
CA ASP A 164 -1.45 8.32 -13.17
C ASP A 164 -0.47 7.14 -13.38
#